data_AF-A0A1F9HLZ3-F1
#
_entry.id   AF-A0A1F9HLZ3-F1
#
_cell.length_a   1.000
_cell.length_b   1.000
_cell.length_c   1.000
_cell.angle_alpha   90.00
_cell.angle_beta   90.00
_cell.angle_gamma   90.00
#
_symmetry.space_group_name_H-M   'P 1'
#
loop_
_entity.id
_entity.type
_entity.pdbx_description
1 polymer ?
#
loop_
_entity_poly.entity_id
_entity_poly.type
_entity_poly.pdbx_seq_one_letter_code
_entity_poly.pdbx_strand_id
1 'polypeptide(L)' 'MKAKIVKIAKGKEGIALPEDYLRYLELIPGADVELALDKKRKWIIIRPLHGEDFIEHFKSTMEAMA' A
#
# COMPACT_ATOMS: atom_id res chain seq x y z
N MET A 1 4.17 -17.49 -0.97
CA MET A 1 3.87 -16.13 -1.47
C MET A 1 2.79 -16.22 -2.53
N LYS A 2 1.67 -15.51 -2.38
CA LYS A 2 0.69 -15.35 -3.47
C LYS A 2 1.19 -14.25 -4.40
N ALA A 3 1.45 -14.58 -5.67
CA ALA A 3 1.80 -13.60 -6.70
C ALA A 3 0.84 -13.76 -7.88
N LYS A 4 0.36 -12.63 -8.41
CA LYS A 4 -0.53 -12.59 -9.58
C LYS A 4 -0.04 -11.50 -10.52
N ILE A 5 0.19 -11.86 -11.78
CA ILE A 5 0.57 -10.91 -12.81
C ILE A 5 -0.71 -10.20 -13.28
N VAL A 6 -0.72 -8.88 -13.20
CA VAL A 6 -1.82 -8.03 -13.66
C VAL A 6 -1.35 -7.13 -14.80
N LYS A 7 -2.28 -6.75 -15.69
CA LYS A 7 -1.99 -5.86 -16.80
C LYS A 7 -2.26 -4.41 -16.41
N ILE A 8 -1.27 -3.53 -16.61
CA ILE A 8 -1.48 -2.08 -16.53
C ILE A 8 -2.24 -1.65 -17.80
N ALA A 9 -3.45 -1.14 -17.62
CA ALA A 9 -4.27 -0.69 -18.74
C ALA A 9 -3.79 0.66 -19.26
N LYS A 10 -3.60 0.77 -20.58
CA LYS A 10 -3.22 2.05 -21.21
C LYS A 10 -4.35 3.07 -21.03
N GLY A 11 -3.99 4.29 -20.63
CA GLY A 11 -4.95 5.40 -20.46
C GLY A 11 -5.82 5.30 -19.20
N LYS A 12 -5.56 4.35 -18.31
CA LYS A 12 -6.13 4.33 -16.97
C LYS A 12 -5.10 4.78 -15.95
N GLU A 13 -5.55 5.56 -14.99
CA GLU A 13 -4.75 5.92 -13.83
C GLU A 13 -4.71 4.73 -12.87
N GLY A 14 -3.50 4.35 -12.42
CA GLY A 14 -3.29 3.31 -11.42
C GLY A 14 -3.33 1.85 -11.94
N ILE A 15 -3.23 0.93 -10.98
CA ILE A 15 -3.26 -0.53 -11.20
C ILE A 15 -4.41 -1.10 -10.37
N ALA A 16 -5.29 -1.88 -10.99
CA ALA A 16 -6.35 -2.57 -10.27
C ALA A 16 -5.75 -3.73 -9.45
N LEU A 17 -5.95 -3.70 -8.14
CA LEU A 17 -5.57 -4.79 -7.25
C LEU A 17 -6.61 -5.92 -7.34
N PRO A 18 -6.18 -7.19 -7.39
CA PRO A 18 -7.09 -8.33 -7.35
C PRO A 18 -7.90 -8.37 -6.04
N GLU A 19 -9.16 -8.79 -6.12
CA GLU A 19 -10.08 -8.84 -4.97
C GLU A 19 -9.58 -9.72 -3.81
N ASP A 20 -8.92 -10.83 -4.14
CA ASP A 20 -8.32 -11.73 -3.15
C ASP A 20 -7.19 -11.08 -2.35
N TYR A 21 -6.52 -10.07 -2.92
CA TYR A 21 -5.49 -9.29 -2.25
C TYR A 21 -6.12 -8.20 -1.39
N LEU A 22 -7.17 -7.54 -1.87
CA LEU A 22 -7.92 -6.55 -1.09
C LEU A 22 -8.47 -7.19 0.19
N ARG A 23 -9.08 -8.38 0.07
CA ARG A 23 -9.62 -9.11 1.21
C ARG A 23 -8.54 -9.57 2.21
N TYR A 24 -7.35 -9.93 1.71
CA TYR A 24 -6.23 -10.33 2.55
C TYR A 24 -5.61 -9.13 3.29
N LEU A 25 -5.60 -7.96 2.65
CA LEU A 25 -5.07 -6.70 3.22
C LEU A 25 -6.14 -5.87 3.92
N GLU A 26 -7.36 -6.41 4.06
CA GLU A 26 -8.53 -5.71 4.62
C GLU A 26 -8.75 -4.32 4.02
N LEU A 27 -8.41 -4.16 2.74
CA LEU A 27 -8.52 -2.92 1.97
C LEU A 27 -9.93 -2.78 1.40
N ILE A 28 -10.60 -1.70 1.80
CA ILE A 28 -11.93 -1.34 1.30
C ILE A 28 -11.75 -0.27 0.21
N PRO A 29 -12.53 -0.31 -0.89
CA PRO A 29 -12.52 0.79 -1.87
C PRO A 29 -12.76 2.14 -1.21
N GLY A 30 -11.86 3.10 -1.46
CA GLY A 30 -11.91 4.44 -0.86
C GLY A 30 -11.15 4.58 0.47
N ALA A 31 -10.53 3.52 1.00
CA ALA A 31 -9.66 3.61 2.16
C ALA A 31 -8.33 4.32 1.83
N ASP A 32 -7.80 5.05 2.82
CA ASP A 32 -6.47 5.65 2.73
C ASP A 32 -5.38 4.57 2.88
N VAL A 33 -4.31 4.73 2.10
CA VAL A 33 -3.17 3.81 2.09
C VAL A 33 -1.86 4.59 2.10
N GLU A 34 -0.85 4.02 2.75
CA GLU A 34 0.52 4.48 2.61
C GLU A 34 1.14 3.89 1.33
N LEU A 35 1.81 4.75 0.55
CA LEU A 35 2.61 4.36 -0.60
C LEU A 35 4.09 4.59 -0.30
N ALA A 36 4.88 3.51 -0.34
CA ALA A 36 6.33 3.56 -0.18
C ALA A 36 7.05 2.97 -1.40
N LEU A 37 8.20 3.56 -1.75
CA LEU A 37 9.03 3.10 -2.86
C LEU A 37 10.33 2.47 -2.33
N ASP A 38 10.47 1.15 -2.51
CA ASP A 38 11.77 0.48 -2.32
C ASP A 38 12.56 0.55 -3.63
N LYS A 39 13.46 1.52 -3.73
CA LYS A 39 14.30 1.74 -4.91
C LYS A 39 15.28 0.60 -5.18
N LYS A 40 15.74 -0.11 -4.14
CA LYS A 40 16.72 -1.20 -4.28
C LYS A 40 16.07 -2.41 -4.95
N ARG A 41 14.83 -2.70 -4.57
CA ARG A 41 14.04 -3.80 -5.14
C ARG A 41 13.16 -3.38 -6.32
N LYS A 42 13.04 -2.07 -6.59
CA LYS A 42 12.15 -1.46 -7.58
C LYS A 42 10.68 -1.84 -7.31
N TRP A 43 10.27 -1.77 -6.06
CA TRP A 43 8.91 -2.13 -5.63
C TRP A 43 8.12 -0.91 -5.20
N ILE A 44 6.82 -0.93 -5.51
CA ILE A 44 5.82 -0.07 -4.89
C ILE A 44 5.17 -0.91 -3.81
N ILE A 45 5.24 -0.41 -2.58
CA ILE A 45 4.65 -1.04 -1.40
C ILE A 45 3.41 -0.24 -1.05
N ILE A 46 2.27 -0.94 -0.93
CA ILE A 46 0.99 -0.37 -0.52
C ILE A 46 0.70 -0.95 0.87
N ARG A 47 0.48 -0.09 1.86
CA ARG A 47 0.08 -0.51 3.21
C ARG A 47 -1.28 0.09 3.55
N PRO A 48 -2.26 -0.73 3.99
CA PRO A 48 -3.49 -0.20 4.54
C PRO A 48 -3.19 0.65 5.78
N LEU A 49 -3.90 1.77 5.95
CA LEU A 49 -3.86 2.53 7.18
C LEU A 49 -5.04 2.11 8.06
N HIS A 50 -4.78 1.29 9.07
CA HIS A 50 -5.78 0.96 10.09
C HIS A 50 -5.71 1.97 11.24
N GLY A 51 -6.85 2.30 11.84
CA GLY A 51 -6.96 3.34 12.88
C GLY A 51 -6.09 3.09 14.12
N GLU A 52 -5.70 1.84 14.40
CA GLU A 52 -4.84 1.48 15.52
C GLU A 52 -3.33 1.62 15.18
N ASP A 53 -2.93 1.47 13.91
CA ASP A 53 -1.53 1.61 13.45
C ASP A 53 -1.07 3.07 13.28
N PHE A 54 -2.02 4.01 13.26
CA PHE A 54 -1.74 5.42 13.00
C PHE A 54 -0.82 6.06 14.05
N ILE A 55 -0.94 5.66 15.32
CA ILE A 55 -0.22 6.28 16.44
C ILE A 55 1.22 5.78 16.55
N GLU A 56 1.48 4.49 16.26
CA GLU A 56 2.85 3.94 16.29
C GLU A 56 3.69 4.44 15.11
N HIS A 57 3.11 4.52 13.91
CA HIS A 57 3.85 4.93 12.71
C HIS A 57 4.22 6.41 12.72
N PHE A 58 3.34 7.27 13.25
CA PHE A 58 3.64 8.70 13.41
C PHE A 58 4.77 8.96 14.42
N LYS A 59 4.88 8.17 15.49
CA LYS A 59 6.00 8.31 16.44
C LYS A 59 7.35 8.09 15.76
N SER A 60 7.46 7.04 14.94
CA SER A 60 8.71 6.74 14.21
C SER A 60 9.10 7.82 13.21
N THR A 61 8.09 8.45 12.57
CA THR A 61 8.30 9.50 11.57
C THR A 61 8.66 10.85 12.20
N MET A 62 8.10 11.16 13.37
CA MET A 62 8.47 12.36 14.14
C MET A 62 9.87 12.25 14.76
N GLU A 63 10.28 11.07 15.21
CA GLU A 63 11.65 10.83 15.72
C GLU A 63 12.71 10.88 14.62
N ALA A 64 12.37 10.58 13.36
CA ALA A 64 13.30 10.67 12.23
C ALA A 64 13.46 12.10 11.66
N MET A 65 12.66 13.07 12.12
CA MET A 65 12.69 14.48 11.70
C MET A 65 13.20 15.44 12.79
N ALA A 66 13.55 14.92 13.98
CA ALA A 66 14.26 15.65 15.04
C ALA A 66 15.76 15.33 14.99
#